data_AF-A0A1X0JZL9-F1
#
_entry.id   AF-A0A1X0JZL9-F1
#
_cell.length_a   1.000
_cell.length_b   1.000
_cell.length_c   1.000
_cell.angle_alpha   90.00
_cell.angle_beta   90.00
_cell.angle_gamma   90.00
#
_symmetry.space_group_name_H-M   'P 1'
#
loop_
_entity.id
_entity.type
_entity.pdbx_description
1 polymer ?
#
loop_
_entity_poly.entity_id
_entity_poly.type
_entity_poly.pdbx_seq_one_letter_code
_entity_poly.pdbx_strand_id
1 'polypeptide(L)'
;MTQTDEVFKALADPSRRLLLDSLNSRNGQSLRDLCAELSMARQSVSKHLAVLEAANLITTVWRGREKLHYLNAEPINAIADRWINQYDRARVQTLADLKIALESEPMSNSPAFVYTTYIRTTPERLWQAITDPAFSNRYMGHALVSDFKKGSSYVWSDCTGLEIEDSEQVILESEPYRRLAFTFHTFVPELTALGLAEDVVKKAASERRSKVSFDIEPADDGQVKLTVIHDDFPPESTVRELISGGWPWKLANLKSELELA
;
A
#
# COMPACT_ATOMS: atom_id res chain seq x y z
N MET A 1 18.88 22.01 -9.63
CA MET A 1 17.44 21.76 -9.68
C MET A 1 17.27 20.26 -9.56
N THR A 2 16.39 19.76 -8.70
CA THR A 2 16.19 18.30 -8.59
C THR A 2 15.32 17.80 -9.75
N GLN A 3 15.42 16.51 -10.11
CA GLN A 3 14.60 15.93 -11.18
C GLN A 3 13.10 16.08 -10.90
N THR A 4 12.70 16.00 -9.63
CA THR A 4 11.33 16.28 -9.17
C THR A 4 10.89 17.72 -9.46
N ASP A 5 11.77 18.71 -9.27
CA ASP A 5 11.44 20.12 -9.55
C ASP A 5 11.20 20.35 -11.05
N GLU A 6 11.95 19.67 -11.92
CA GLU A 6 11.76 19.75 -13.37
C GLU A 6 10.41 19.16 -13.80
N VAL A 7 10.02 18.03 -13.21
CA VAL A 7 8.71 17.42 -13.45
C VAL A 7 7.58 18.35 -13.02
N PHE A 8 7.64 18.93 -11.82
CA PHE A 8 6.60 19.87 -11.37
C PHE A 8 6.53 21.13 -12.24
N LYS A 9 7.68 21.70 -12.62
CA LYS A 9 7.72 22.83 -13.54
C LYS A 9 7.15 22.46 -14.90
N ALA A 10 7.44 21.27 -15.40
CA ALA A 10 6.87 20.78 -16.64
C ALA A 10 5.34 20.60 -16.53
N LEU A 11 4.82 20.05 -15.43
CA LEU A 11 3.38 19.84 -15.25
C LEU A 11 2.58 21.11 -14.94
N ALA A 12 3.23 22.19 -14.51
CA ALA A 12 2.57 23.45 -14.15
C ALA A 12 1.85 24.15 -15.34
N ASP A 13 2.16 23.78 -16.59
CA ASP A 13 1.54 24.37 -17.78
C ASP A 13 0.40 23.48 -18.32
N PRO A 14 -0.80 24.03 -18.53
CA PRO A 14 -1.95 23.26 -19.00
C PRO A 14 -1.73 22.64 -20.39
N SER A 15 -1.00 23.30 -21.28
CA SER A 15 -0.75 22.80 -22.65
C SER A 15 0.14 21.57 -22.62
N ARG A 16 1.10 21.52 -21.68
CA ARG A 16 1.96 20.35 -21.47
C ARG A 16 1.18 19.17 -20.90
N ARG A 17 0.25 19.41 -19.97
CA ARG A 17 -0.65 18.36 -19.45
C ARG A 17 -1.54 17.78 -20.56
N LEU A 18 -2.13 18.62 -21.41
CA LEU A 18 -2.92 18.13 -22.54
C LEU A 18 -2.10 17.30 -23.55
N LEU A 19 -0.83 17.66 -23.79
CA LEU A 19 0.07 16.84 -24.61
C LEU A 19 0.32 15.46 -23.99
N LEU A 20 0.51 15.40 -22.67
CA LEU A 20 0.67 14.14 -21.95
C LEU A 20 -0.63 13.32 -21.97
N ASP A 21 -1.80 13.95 -21.82
CA ASP A 21 -3.11 13.28 -21.92
C ASP A 21 -3.33 12.68 -23.32
N SER A 22 -2.98 13.42 -24.37
CA SER A 22 -3.00 12.92 -25.75
C SER A 22 -2.08 11.70 -25.91
N LEU A 23 -0.83 11.79 -25.45
CA LEU A 23 0.12 10.67 -25.52
C LEU A 23 -0.29 9.46 -24.67
N ASN A 24 -0.96 9.70 -23.54
CA ASN A 24 -1.53 8.66 -22.70
C ASN A 24 -2.66 7.93 -23.42
N SER A 25 -3.54 8.67 -24.10
CA SER A 25 -4.63 8.08 -24.89
C SER A 25 -4.11 7.29 -26.11
N ARG A 26 -3.02 7.77 -26.72
CA ARG A 26 -2.39 7.17 -27.90
C ARG A 26 -0.91 7.50 -27.93
N ASN A 27 -0.08 6.49 -27.69
CA ASN A 27 1.38 6.63 -27.76
C ASN A 27 1.91 6.63 -29.20
N GLY A 28 3.15 7.11 -29.38
CA GLY A 28 3.86 7.04 -30.65
C GLY A 28 3.40 8.05 -31.69
N GLN A 29 3.01 9.24 -31.26
CA GLN A 29 2.47 10.29 -32.14
C GLN A 29 3.57 11.20 -32.73
N SER A 30 3.37 11.65 -33.97
CA SER A 30 4.26 12.62 -34.59
C SER A 30 3.97 14.05 -34.10
N LEU A 31 4.90 14.97 -34.33
CA LEU A 31 4.67 16.40 -34.06
C LEU A 31 3.44 16.92 -34.81
N ARG A 32 3.17 16.42 -36.02
CA ARG A 32 2.01 16.84 -36.83
C ARG A 32 0.71 16.44 -36.15
N ASP A 33 0.64 15.21 -35.64
CA ASP A 33 -0.55 14.67 -34.98
C ASP A 33 -0.85 15.46 -33.70
N LEU A 34 0.17 15.70 -32.88
CA LEU A 34 0.05 16.48 -31.63
C LEU A 34 -0.35 17.95 -31.88
N CYS A 35 0.07 18.55 -32.99
CA CYS A 35 -0.38 19.90 -33.36
C CYS A 35 -1.86 19.95 -33.76
N ALA A 36 -2.35 18.90 -34.43
CA ALA A 36 -3.73 18.83 -34.89
C ALA A 36 -4.73 18.73 -33.73
N GLU A 37 -4.38 18.02 -32.65
CA GLU A 37 -5.25 17.85 -31.49
C GLU A 37 -5.34 19.10 -30.61
N LEU A 38 -4.28 19.91 -30.54
CA LEU A 38 -4.22 21.06 -29.62
C LEU A 38 -4.61 22.41 -30.23
N SER A 39 -4.91 22.48 -31.54
CA SER A 39 -5.21 23.73 -32.24
C SER A 39 -4.15 24.84 -32.01
N MET A 40 -2.89 24.45 -31.81
CA MET A 40 -1.76 25.34 -31.51
C MET A 40 -0.75 25.41 -32.66
N ALA A 41 0.01 26.52 -32.71
CA ALA A 41 1.12 26.65 -33.66
C ALA A 41 2.22 25.60 -33.40
N ARG A 42 2.79 25.04 -34.46
CA ARG A 42 3.82 23.98 -34.42
C ARG A 42 5.02 24.33 -33.54
N GLN A 43 5.47 25.59 -33.59
CA GLN A 43 6.59 26.09 -32.78
C GLN A 43 6.29 26.00 -31.28
N SER A 44 5.06 26.31 -30.88
CA SER A 44 4.63 26.22 -29.48
C SER A 44 4.64 24.77 -29.00
N VAL A 45 4.12 23.84 -29.81
CA VAL A 45 4.13 22.40 -29.50
C VAL A 45 5.55 21.86 -29.38
N SER A 46 6.45 22.22 -30.32
CA SER A 46 7.87 21.82 -30.23
C SER A 46 8.54 22.32 -28.96
N LYS A 47 8.28 23.56 -28.54
CA LYS A 47 8.82 24.11 -27.29
C LYS A 47 8.31 23.36 -26.06
N HIS A 48 7.02 23.01 -26.04
CA HIS A 48 6.45 22.20 -24.97
C HIS A 48 7.05 20.79 -24.90
N LEU A 49 7.21 20.13 -26.04
CA LEU A 49 7.82 18.79 -26.11
C LEU A 49 9.28 18.80 -25.65
N ALA A 50 10.05 19.84 -25.96
CA ALA A 50 11.43 19.96 -25.47
C ALA A 50 11.50 20.05 -23.94
N VAL A 51 10.57 20.76 -23.31
CA VAL A 51 10.47 20.84 -21.83
C VAL A 51 10.06 19.50 -21.23
N LEU A 52 9.09 18.80 -21.85
CA LEU A 52 8.66 17.47 -21.40
C LEU A 52 9.78 16.43 -21.54
N GLU A 53 10.55 16.47 -22.63
CA GLU A 53 11.69 15.57 -22.89
C GLU A 53 12.81 15.84 -21.87
N ALA A 54 13.11 17.10 -21.56
CA ALA A 54 14.08 17.47 -20.53
C ALA A 54 13.66 17.02 -19.11
N ALA A 55 12.36 17.02 -18.82
CA ALA A 55 11.79 16.52 -17.56
C ALA A 55 11.63 14.99 -17.54
N ASN A 56 12.08 14.28 -18.58
CA ASN A 56 11.92 12.83 -18.76
C ASN A 56 10.45 12.34 -18.80
N LEU A 57 9.48 13.23 -19.06
CA LEU A 57 8.06 12.90 -19.12
C LEU A 57 7.63 12.34 -20.49
N ILE A 58 8.50 12.48 -21.50
CA ILE A 58 8.33 11.84 -22.80
C ILE A 58 9.66 11.26 -23.28
N THR A 59 9.56 10.22 -24.09
CA THR A 59 10.69 9.63 -24.84
C THR A 59 10.41 9.72 -26.33
N THR A 60 11.47 9.81 -27.13
CA THR A 60 11.33 9.98 -28.57
C THR A 60 12.05 8.90 -29.37
N VAL A 61 11.42 8.45 -30.45
CA VAL A 61 11.93 7.39 -31.33
C VAL A 61 11.78 7.82 -32.77
N TRP A 62 12.82 7.63 -33.58
CA TRP A 62 12.77 7.88 -35.01
C TRP A 62 12.25 6.65 -35.76
N ARG A 63 11.17 6.83 -36.55
CA ARG A 63 10.66 5.83 -37.48
C ARG A 63 10.69 6.42 -38.89
N GLY A 64 11.68 6.02 -39.68
CA GLY A 64 11.92 6.59 -40.99
C GLY A 64 12.28 8.08 -40.90
N ARG A 65 11.45 8.96 -41.47
CA ARG A 65 11.64 10.42 -41.44
C ARG A 65 10.87 11.12 -40.31
N GLU A 66 10.12 10.37 -39.51
CA GLU A 66 9.25 10.92 -38.47
C GLU A 66 9.82 10.69 -37.07
N LYS A 67 9.83 11.74 -36.24
CA LYS A 67 10.13 11.68 -34.81
C LYS A 67 8.80 11.44 -34.07
N LEU A 68 8.68 10.27 -33.46
CA LEU A 68 7.50 9.84 -32.69
C LEU A 68 7.76 10.05 -31.20
N HIS A 69 6.71 10.46 -30.47
CA HIS A 69 6.77 10.79 -29.05
C HIS A 69 5.93 9.79 -28.26
N TYR A 70 6.46 9.38 -27.10
CA TYR A 70 5.87 8.41 -26.20
C TYR A 70 5.84 9.00 -24.80
N LEU A 71 4.76 8.78 -24.07
CA LEU A 71 4.67 9.10 -22.65
C LEU A 71 5.67 8.24 -21.88
N ASN A 72 6.46 8.87 -21.02
CA ASN A 72 7.19 8.17 -19.97
C ASN A 72 6.55 8.53 -18.62
N ALA A 73 5.77 7.59 -18.09
CA ALA A 73 5.06 7.77 -16.83
C ALA A 73 5.96 7.54 -15.60
N GLU A 74 7.16 7.00 -15.76
CA GLU A 74 8.05 6.64 -14.65
C GLU A 74 8.33 7.79 -13.68
N PRO A 75 8.65 9.03 -14.12
CA PRO A 75 8.91 10.11 -13.18
C PRO A 75 7.67 10.55 -12.41
N ILE A 76 6.49 10.45 -13.03
CA ILE A 76 5.21 10.73 -12.37
C ILE A 76 4.92 9.64 -11.34
N ASN A 77 5.11 8.37 -11.71
CA ASN A 77 4.92 7.23 -10.82
C ASN A 77 5.90 7.30 -9.64
N ALA A 78 7.16 7.66 -9.85
CA ALA A 78 8.13 7.81 -8.77
C ALA A 78 7.76 8.95 -7.79
N ILE A 79 7.20 10.06 -8.29
CA ILE A 79 6.68 11.15 -7.43
C ILE A 79 5.41 10.70 -6.71
N ALA A 80 4.50 10.01 -7.41
CA ALA A 80 3.31 9.42 -6.84
C ALA A 80 3.69 8.41 -5.76
N ASP A 81 4.56 7.45 -6.00
CA ASP A 81 5.04 6.50 -5.02
C ASP A 81 5.71 7.20 -3.83
N ARG A 82 6.46 8.28 -4.06
CA ARG A 82 7.03 9.05 -2.95
C ARG A 82 5.97 9.78 -2.12
N TRP A 83 4.98 10.43 -2.76
CA TRP A 83 4.04 11.34 -2.09
C TRP A 83 2.70 10.68 -1.73
N ILE A 84 2.17 9.79 -2.56
CA ILE A 84 0.99 8.98 -2.31
C ILE A 84 1.31 7.92 -1.24
N ASN A 85 2.49 7.29 -1.22
CA ASN A 85 2.83 6.42 -0.08
C ASN A 85 3.08 7.20 1.21
N GLN A 86 3.48 8.48 1.15
CA GLN A 86 3.68 9.31 2.35
C GLN A 86 2.39 9.99 2.86
N TYR A 87 1.38 10.23 2.02
CA TYR A 87 0.14 10.95 2.39
C TYR A 87 -1.16 10.15 2.23
N ASP A 88 -1.15 9.01 1.54
CA ASP A 88 -2.38 8.37 1.03
C ASP A 88 -2.56 6.92 1.47
N ARG A 89 -1.78 6.45 2.47
CA ARG A 89 -2.02 5.14 3.13
C ARG A 89 -3.47 5.00 3.64
N ALA A 90 -4.16 6.10 3.92
CA ALA A 90 -5.56 6.10 4.35
C ALA A 90 -6.57 5.98 3.18
N ARG A 91 -6.32 6.58 2.02
CA ARG A 91 -7.32 6.70 0.93
C ARG A 91 -7.22 5.60 -0.13
N VAL A 92 -6.02 5.08 -0.39
CA VAL A 92 -5.84 3.88 -1.21
C VAL A 92 -6.48 2.66 -0.52
N GLN A 93 -6.43 2.63 0.82
CA GLN A 93 -7.14 1.64 1.63
C GLN A 93 -8.65 1.71 1.37
N THR A 94 -9.28 2.90 1.43
CA THR A 94 -10.73 3.04 1.22
C THR A 94 -11.21 2.61 -0.18
N LEU A 95 -10.45 2.92 -1.24
CA LEU A 95 -10.82 2.52 -2.62
C LEU A 95 -10.55 1.04 -2.91
N ALA A 96 -9.48 0.49 -2.34
CA ALA A 96 -9.20 -0.94 -2.40
C ALA A 96 -10.21 -1.75 -1.58
N ASP A 97 -10.59 -1.28 -0.39
CA ASP A 97 -11.63 -1.86 0.46
C ASP A 97 -12.99 -1.86 -0.26
N LEU A 98 -13.32 -0.78 -0.99
CA LEU A 98 -14.56 -0.70 -1.76
C LEU A 98 -14.58 -1.69 -2.94
N LYS A 99 -13.45 -1.81 -3.66
CA LYS A 99 -13.33 -2.74 -4.79
C LYS A 99 -13.34 -4.20 -4.31
N ILE A 100 -12.64 -4.50 -3.22
CA ILE A 100 -12.57 -5.85 -2.65
C ILE A 100 -13.89 -6.24 -1.96
N ALA A 101 -14.60 -5.30 -1.31
CA ALA A 101 -15.94 -5.55 -0.78
C ALA A 101 -16.99 -5.80 -1.88
N LEU A 102 -16.76 -5.27 -3.09
CA LEU A 102 -17.59 -5.53 -4.26
C LEU A 102 -17.19 -6.81 -5.01
N GLU A 103 -15.92 -7.23 -4.93
CA GLU A 103 -15.39 -8.42 -5.61
C GLU A 103 -15.38 -9.68 -4.72
N SER A 104 -15.38 -9.52 -3.41
CA SER A 104 -15.46 -10.61 -2.42
C SER A 104 -16.87 -10.64 -1.87
N GLU A 105 -17.64 -11.69 -2.15
CA GLU A 105 -18.81 -11.98 -1.34
C GLU A 105 -18.36 -12.01 0.14
N PRO A 106 -18.94 -11.16 1.01
CA PRO A 106 -18.53 -11.16 2.41
C PRO A 106 -18.84 -12.54 2.96
N MET A 107 -17.82 -13.23 3.50
CA MET A 107 -18.02 -14.37 4.39
C MET A 107 -18.70 -13.88 5.67
N SER A 108 -20.00 -13.57 5.55
CA SER A 108 -20.77 -12.76 6.51
C SER A 108 -20.98 -13.47 7.85
N ASN A 109 -20.83 -14.80 7.92
CA ASN A 109 -21.21 -15.57 9.10
C ASN A 109 -20.06 -16.25 9.87
N SER A 110 -18.78 -16.08 9.49
CA SER A 110 -17.68 -16.67 10.27
C SER A 110 -17.26 -15.76 11.43
N PRO A 111 -17.13 -16.26 12.68
CA PRO A 111 -16.68 -15.47 13.84
C PRO A 111 -15.18 -15.13 13.79
N ALA A 112 -14.44 -15.69 12.82
CA ALA A 112 -13.03 -15.47 12.63
C ALA A 112 -12.69 -15.30 11.14
N PHE A 113 -11.67 -14.49 10.86
CA PHE A 113 -11.00 -14.46 9.58
C PHE A 113 -9.85 -15.46 9.61
N VAL A 114 -9.83 -16.41 8.67
CA VAL A 114 -8.77 -17.40 8.53
C VAL A 114 -8.25 -17.35 7.11
N TYR A 115 -6.96 -17.06 6.97
CA TYR A 115 -6.28 -16.98 5.68
C TYR A 115 -5.07 -17.90 5.68
N THR A 116 -4.91 -18.67 4.62
CA THR A 116 -3.73 -19.52 4.43
C THR A 116 -3.03 -19.13 3.13
N THR A 117 -1.72 -18.95 3.20
CA THR A 117 -0.87 -18.68 2.04
C THR A 117 0.39 -19.53 2.12
N TYR A 118 0.96 -19.85 0.96
CA TYR A 118 2.22 -20.58 0.85
C TYR A 118 3.26 -19.62 0.27
N ILE A 119 4.40 -19.47 0.95
CA ILE A 119 5.43 -18.50 0.61
C ILE A 119 6.73 -19.26 0.40
N ARG A 120 7.41 -19.05 -0.74
CA ARG A 120 8.75 -19.61 -0.98
C ARG A 120 9.78 -18.89 -0.14
N THR A 121 10.02 -19.37 1.07
CA THR A 121 10.92 -18.79 2.07
C THR A 121 11.28 -19.82 3.14
N THR A 122 11.96 -19.41 4.22
CA THR A 122 12.19 -20.27 5.40
C THR A 122 11.41 -19.76 6.62
N PRO A 123 11.09 -20.63 7.61
CA PRO A 123 10.40 -20.20 8.83
C PRO A 123 11.11 -19.05 9.56
N GLU A 124 12.45 -19.03 9.52
CA GLU A 124 13.28 -17.99 10.12
C GLU A 124 13.13 -16.65 9.41
N ARG A 125 13.15 -16.65 8.08
CA ARG A 125 12.95 -15.41 7.28
C ARG A 125 11.53 -14.88 7.43
N LEU A 126 10.54 -15.76 7.44
CA LEU A 126 9.15 -15.37 7.66
C LEU A 126 8.94 -14.82 9.08
N TRP A 127 9.49 -15.47 10.10
CA TRP A 127 9.47 -14.95 11.47
C TRP A 127 10.12 -13.57 11.56
N GLN A 128 11.31 -13.40 10.99
CA GLN A 128 11.98 -12.12 10.94
C GLN A 128 11.10 -11.06 10.26
N ALA A 129 10.46 -11.37 9.13
CA ALA A 129 9.58 -10.42 8.46
C ALA A 129 8.35 -10.02 9.30
N ILE A 130 7.86 -10.93 10.15
CA ILE A 130 6.74 -10.64 11.05
C ILE A 130 7.19 -9.78 12.25
N THR A 131 8.37 -10.04 12.81
CA THR A 131 8.85 -9.39 14.04
C THR A 131 9.74 -8.17 13.82
N ASP A 132 10.30 -7.99 12.64
CA ASP A 132 11.17 -6.85 12.32
C ASP A 132 10.30 -5.60 12.03
N PRO A 133 10.50 -4.47 12.74
CA PRO A 133 9.75 -3.23 12.53
C PRO A 133 9.81 -2.71 11.08
N ALA A 134 10.95 -2.87 10.40
CA ALA A 134 11.12 -2.40 9.04
C ALA A 134 10.31 -3.23 8.03
N PHE A 135 10.15 -4.54 8.28
CA PHE A 135 9.30 -5.39 7.44
C PHE A 135 7.82 -5.23 7.75
N SER A 136 7.45 -5.30 9.03
CA SER A 136 6.05 -5.13 9.46
C SER A 136 5.46 -3.81 8.95
N ASN A 137 6.22 -2.71 9.02
CA ASN A 137 5.77 -1.41 8.48
C ASN A 137 5.45 -1.42 6.98
N ARG A 138 6.16 -2.21 6.17
CA ARG A 138 5.92 -2.25 4.73
C ARG A 138 4.67 -3.04 4.37
N TYR A 139 4.49 -4.24 4.92
CA TYR A 139 3.34 -5.09 4.54
C TYR A 139 2.07 -4.81 5.34
N MET A 140 2.16 -4.41 6.62
CA MET A 140 0.98 -4.14 7.46
C MET A 140 0.47 -2.71 7.38
N GLY A 141 1.27 -1.79 6.84
CA GLY A 141 1.04 -0.36 6.95
C GLY A 141 1.67 0.26 8.21
N HIS A 142 2.27 -0.55 9.08
CA HIS A 142 2.81 -0.14 10.36
C HIS A 142 3.69 -1.18 11.05
N ALA A 143 4.60 -0.72 11.90
CA ALA A 143 5.48 -1.58 12.68
C ALA A 143 4.81 -2.07 13.97
N LEU A 144 5.08 -3.33 14.30
CA LEU A 144 4.90 -3.85 15.66
C LEU A 144 6.26 -3.81 16.35
N VAL A 145 6.40 -2.98 17.36
CA VAL A 145 7.65 -2.81 18.11
C VAL A 145 7.51 -3.49 19.46
N SER A 146 8.22 -4.59 19.66
CA SER A 146 8.25 -5.36 20.91
C SER A 146 9.54 -6.17 20.98
N ASP A 147 9.84 -6.72 22.16
CA ASP A 147 10.82 -7.80 22.28
C ASP A 147 10.22 -9.18 21.93
N PHE A 148 8.92 -9.21 21.61
CA PHE A 148 8.14 -10.38 21.21
C PHE A 148 8.19 -11.53 22.21
N LYS A 149 8.39 -11.26 23.50
CA LYS A 149 8.21 -12.28 24.55
C LYS A 149 6.75 -12.34 24.99
N LYS A 150 6.29 -13.54 25.34
CA LYS A 150 4.95 -13.72 25.92
C LYS A 150 4.78 -12.83 27.16
N GLY A 151 3.72 -12.04 27.17
CA GLY A 151 3.39 -11.08 28.21
C GLY A 151 3.99 -9.68 28.02
N SER A 152 4.90 -9.49 27.07
CA SER A 152 5.43 -8.16 26.74
C SER A 152 4.38 -7.30 26.09
N SER A 153 4.44 -5.99 26.36
CA SER A 153 3.69 -5.03 25.58
C SER A 153 4.29 -4.87 24.17
N TYR A 154 3.49 -4.34 23.25
CA TYR A 154 3.99 -3.90 21.96
C TYR A 154 3.45 -2.52 21.61
N VAL A 155 4.21 -1.77 20.83
CA VAL A 155 3.85 -0.45 20.32
C VAL A 155 3.52 -0.56 18.84
N TRP A 156 2.40 0.04 18.44
CA TRP A 156 2.10 0.28 17.05
C TRP A 156 2.78 1.59 16.64
N SER A 157 3.76 1.51 15.73
CA SER A 157 4.45 2.70 15.18
C SER A 157 4.20 2.80 13.68
N ASP A 158 3.79 3.96 13.19
CA ASP A 158 3.60 4.21 11.76
C ASP A 158 4.77 4.99 11.12
N CYS A 159 4.70 5.23 9.81
CA CYS A 159 5.75 6.00 9.11
C CYS A 159 5.69 7.51 9.36
N THR A 160 4.63 8.02 9.98
CA THR A 160 4.47 9.43 10.33
C THR A 160 5.06 9.74 11.71
N GLY A 161 5.43 8.71 12.46
CA GLY A 161 5.95 8.80 13.82
C GLY A 161 4.84 8.75 14.88
N LEU A 162 3.61 8.38 14.51
CA LEU A 162 2.55 8.11 15.47
C LEU A 162 2.87 6.79 16.18
N GLU A 163 2.97 6.86 17.50
CA GLU A 163 3.14 5.70 18.37
C GLU A 163 1.88 5.51 19.20
N ILE A 164 1.31 4.32 19.10
CA ILE A 164 0.13 3.91 19.84
C ILE A 164 0.55 2.79 20.79
N GLU A 165 0.50 3.09 22.08
CA GLU A 165 0.80 2.18 23.18
C GLU A 165 -0.41 2.10 24.11
N ASP A 166 -0.73 0.88 24.55
CA ASP A 166 -1.75 0.63 25.55
C ASP A 166 -1.37 -0.61 26.37
N SER A 167 -1.75 -0.64 27.65
CA SER A 167 -1.38 -1.71 28.58
C SER A 167 -1.96 -3.07 28.21
N GLU A 168 -3.02 -3.09 27.41
CA GLU A 168 -3.65 -4.30 26.91
C GLU A 168 -3.12 -4.71 25.51
N GLN A 169 -2.18 -3.95 24.90
CA GLN A 169 -1.43 -4.36 23.70
C GLN A 169 -0.31 -5.31 24.10
N VAL A 170 -0.59 -6.61 24.10
CA VAL A 170 0.33 -7.63 24.64
C VAL A 170 0.53 -8.81 23.70
N ILE A 171 1.73 -9.37 23.75
CA ILE A 171 2.06 -10.64 23.10
C ILE A 171 1.48 -11.78 23.94
N LEU A 172 0.54 -12.53 23.37
CA LEU A 172 -0.17 -13.62 24.02
C LEU A 172 0.62 -14.94 23.94
N GLU A 173 1.23 -15.20 22.79
CA GLU A 173 2.02 -16.39 22.51
C GLU A 173 3.22 -16.02 21.64
N SER A 174 4.38 -16.61 21.91
CA SER A 174 5.58 -16.43 21.11
C SER A 174 6.42 -17.69 21.16
N GLU A 175 6.36 -18.42 20.05
CA GLU A 175 7.14 -19.62 19.77
C GLU A 175 7.91 -19.36 18.48
N PRO A 176 9.20 -18.97 18.57
CA PRO A 176 10.00 -18.61 17.41
C PRO A 176 9.88 -19.64 16.28
N TYR A 177 9.65 -19.12 15.08
CA TYR A 177 9.51 -19.87 13.82
C TYR A 177 8.30 -20.80 13.73
N ARG A 178 7.38 -20.75 14.71
CA ARG A 178 6.19 -21.60 14.77
C ARG A 178 4.91 -20.83 14.95
N ARG A 179 4.87 -19.95 15.95
CA ARG A 179 3.62 -19.29 16.34
C ARG A 179 3.85 -17.95 17.00
N LEU A 180 3.12 -16.94 16.56
CA LEU A 180 3.06 -15.64 17.22
C LEU A 180 1.60 -15.25 17.38
N ALA A 181 1.16 -14.93 18.59
CA ALA A 181 -0.17 -14.37 18.83
C ALA A 181 -0.09 -13.13 19.71
N PHE A 182 -0.91 -12.13 19.41
CA PHE A 182 -0.98 -10.88 20.16
C PHE A 182 -2.41 -10.34 20.16
N THR A 183 -2.74 -9.54 21.18
CA THR A 183 -4.00 -8.80 21.20
C THR A 183 -3.98 -7.76 20.10
N PHE A 184 -5.10 -7.51 19.43
CA PHE A 184 -5.19 -6.54 18.35
C PHE A 184 -6.12 -5.39 18.72
N HIS A 185 -5.72 -4.19 18.31
CA HIS A 185 -6.36 -2.86 18.37
C HIS A 185 -5.83 -1.89 19.43
N THR A 186 -5.75 -0.60 19.08
CA THR A 186 -6.17 0.53 19.93
C THR A 186 -6.70 1.58 18.94
N PHE A 187 -8.02 1.69 18.82
CA PHE A 187 -8.61 2.76 18.02
C PHE A 187 -8.50 4.06 18.81
N VAL A 188 -7.39 4.75 18.65
CA VAL A 188 -7.17 6.02 19.33
C VAL A 188 -7.92 7.15 18.61
N PRO A 189 -8.34 8.22 19.31
CA PRO A 189 -8.98 9.39 18.70
C PRO A 189 -8.21 9.96 17.50
N GLU A 190 -6.89 9.84 17.50
CA GLU A 190 -5.98 10.28 16.43
C GLU A 190 -6.29 9.58 15.09
N LEU A 191 -6.94 8.41 15.09
CA LEU A 191 -7.37 7.74 13.86
C LEU A 191 -8.54 8.44 13.15
N THR A 192 -9.23 9.41 13.77
CA THR A 192 -10.20 10.25 13.05
C THR A 192 -9.52 11.08 11.95
N ALA A 193 -8.21 11.34 12.07
CA ALA A 193 -7.42 11.98 11.02
C ALA A 193 -7.35 11.15 9.73
N LEU A 194 -7.67 9.84 9.80
CA LEU A 194 -7.76 8.94 8.65
C LEU A 194 -9.14 8.98 7.95
N GLY A 195 -10.02 9.92 8.35
CA GLY A 195 -11.35 10.09 7.74
C GLY A 195 -12.44 9.19 8.33
N LEU A 196 -12.17 8.50 9.44
CA LEU A 196 -13.16 7.75 10.19
C LEU A 196 -14.05 8.70 11.01
N ALA A 197 -15.35 8.39 11.06
CA ALA A 197 -16.29 9.15 11.87
C ALA A 197 -15.99 8.97 13.38
N GLU A 198 -16.14 10.06 14.15
CA GLU A 198 -15.75 10.09 15.57
C GLU A 198 -16.54 9.08 16.42
N ASP A 199 -17.81 8.85 16.10
CA ASP A 199 -18.67 7.87 16.74
C ASP A 199 -18.22 6.43 16.45
N VAL A 200 -17.79 6.15 15.21
CA VAL A 200 -17.22 4.86 14.80
C VAL A 200 -15.92 4.59 15.54
N VAL A 201 -15.01 5.57 15.61
CA VAL A 201 -13.74 5.45 16.34
C VAL A 201 -14.00 5.21 17.84
N LYS A 202 -14.90 5.97 18.46
CA LYS A 202 -15.26 5.76 19.89
C LYS A 202 -15.85 4.39 20.16
N LYS A 203 -16.75 3.91 19.28
CA LYS A 203 -17.34 2.58 19.41
C LYS A 203 -16.27 1.50 19.29
N ALA A 204 -15.43 1.57 18.26
CA ALA A 204 -14.33 0.64 18.04
C ALA A 204 -13.30 0.65 19.19
N ALA A 205 -13.01 1.82 19.77
CA ALA A 205 -12.10 1.98 20.91
C ALA A 205 -12.62 1.32 22.20
N SER A 206 -13.93 1.19 22.34
CA SER A 206 -14.59 0.61 23.52
C SER A 206 -14.81 -0.91 23.43
N GLU A 207 -14.54 -1.51 22.27
CA GLU A 207 -14.69 -2.95 22.07
C GLU A 207 -13.58 -3.71 22.81
N ARG A 208 -13.87 -4.94 23.24
CA ARG A 208 -12.82 -5.83 23.78
C ARG A 208 -11.84 -6.19 22.67
N ARG A 209 -10.55 -6.29 23.02
CA ARG A 209 -9.48 -6.72 22.11
C ARG A 209 -9.77 -8.05 21.45
N SER A 210 -9.66 -8.03 20.13
CA SER A 210 -9.57 -9.23 19.31
C SER A 210 -8.15 -9.77 19.37
N LYS A 211 -7.91 -10.90 18.71
CA LYS A 211 -6.62 -11.57 18.71
C LYS A 211 -6.19 -11.87 17.29
N VAL A 212 -4.90 -11.66 17.02
CA VAL A 212 -4.25 -12.07 15.77
C VAL A 212 -3.24 -13.16 16.08
N SER A 213 -3.25 -14.23 15.29
CA SER A 213 -2.31 -15.34 15.38
C SER A 213 -1.70 -15.65 14.01
N PHE A 214 -0.39 -15.83 13.99
CA PHE A 214 0.39 -16.32 12.84
C PHE A 214 0.90 -17.72 13.18
N ASP A 215 0.44 -18.72 12.43
CA ASP A 215 0.93 -20.09 12.46
C ASP A 215 1.86 -20.34 11.27
N ILE A 216 3.08 -20.79 11.57
CA ILE A 216 4.18 -20.97 10.62
C ILE A 216 4.52 -22.46 10.57
N GLU A 217 4.27 -23.08 9.43
CA GLU A 217 4.50 -24.50 9.22
C GLU A 217 5.43 -24.69 8.01
N PRO A 218 6.56 -25.41 8.14
CA PRO A 218 7.34 -25.83 6.98
C PRO A 218 6.47 -26.64 6.02
N ALA A 219 6.58 -26.36 4.73
CA ALA A 219 5.93 -27.11 3.66
C ALA A 219 6.97 -27.67 2.68
N ASP A 220 6.52 -28.52 1.76
CA ASP A 220 7.38 -29.11 0.73
C ASP A 220 7.93 -28.04 -0.24
N ASP A 221 8.93 -28.41 -1.03
CA ASP A 221 9.54 -27.57 -2.08
C ASP A 221 10.12 -26.22 -1.60
N GLY A 222 10.61 -26.18 -0.35
CA GLY A 222 11.22 -24.97 0.22
C GLY A 222 10.22 -23.84 0.43
N GLN A 223 8.97 -24.20 0.73
CA GLN A 223 7.90 -23.26 1.06
C GLN A 223 7.59 -23.30 2.56
N VAL A 224 6.93 -22.25 3.02
CA VAL A 224 6.34 -22.17 4.34
C VAL A 224 4.85 -21.87 4.18
N LYS A 225 4.03 -22.69 4.83
CA LYS A 225 2.61 -22.44 4.97
C LYS A 225 2.42 -21.47 6.13
N LEU A 226 1.91 -20.29 5.82
CA LEU A 226 1.49 -19.30 6.79
C LEU A 226 -0.03 -19.34 6.92
N THR A 227 -0.52 -19.56 8.15
CA THR A 227 -1.94 -19.40 8.47
C THR A 227 -2.12 -18.22 9.41
N VAL A 228 -2.95 -17.27 9.01
CA VAL A 228 -3.29 -16.10 9.81
C VAL A 228 -4.73 -16.20 10.27
N ILE A 229 -4.91 -16.11 11.58
CA ILE A 229 -6.21 -16.17 12.24
C ILE A 229 -6.42 -14.84 12.95
N HIS A 230 -7.49 -14.15 12.61
CA HIS A 230 -7.98 -13.01 13.38
C HIS A 230 -9.37 -13.36 13.93
N ASP A 231 -9.45 -13.55 15.24
CA ASP A 231 -10.62 -14.04 15.97
C ASP A 231 -10.87 -13.24 17.25
N ASP A 232 -11.72 -13.76 18.13
CA ASP A 232 -12.03 -13.23 19.45
C ASP A 232 -12.77 -11.86 19.46
N PHE A 233 -13.42 -11.52 18.35
CA PHE A 233 -14.27 -10.33 18.23
C PHE A 233 -15.51 -10.40 19.12
N PRO A 234 -15.99 -9.27 19.68
CA PRO A 234 -17.30 -9.21 20.28
C PRO A 234 -18.42 -9.41 19.23
N PRO A 235 -19.63 -9.85 19.64
CA PRO A 235 -20.81 -9.84 18.78
C PRO A 235 -21.04 -8.43 18.21
N GLU A 236 -21.39 -8.34 16.92
CA GLU A 236 -21.63 -7.05 16.22
C GLU A 236 -20.44 -6.06 16.28
N SER A 237 -19.21 -6.60 16.23
CA SER A 237 -17.98 -5.82 16.26
C SER A 237 -17.84 -4.87 15.06
N THR A 238 -17.71 -3.59 15.36
CA THR A 238 -17.36 -2.51 14.43
C THR A 238 -15.94 -2.71 13.92
N VAL A 239 -15.03 -3.17 14.78
CA VAL A 239 -13.64 -3.48 14.40
C VAL A 239 -13.60 -4.55 13.31
N ARG A 240 -14.40 -5.61 13.45
CA ARG A 240 -14.49 -6.69 12.46
C ARG A 240 -14.89 -6.17 11.07
N GLU A 241 -15.88 -5.28 11.00
CA GLU A 241 -16.33 -4.67 9.74
C GLU A 241 -15.20 -3.86 9.09
N LEU A 242 -14.55 -2.99 9.88
CA LEU A 242 -13.48 -2.10 9.42
C LEU A 242 -12.26 -2.85 8.85
N ILE A 243 -11.92 -4.02 9.38
CA ILE A 243 -10.72 -4.75 8.95
C ILE A 243 -10.98 -5.85 7.91
N SER A 244 -12.25 -6.12 7.58
CA SER A 244 -12.66 -7.29 6.81
C SER A 244 -12.00 -7.41 5.43
N GLY A 245 -11.61 -6.29 4.81
CA GLY A 245 -10.92 -6.24 3.52
C GLY A 245 -9.38 -6.19 3.59
N GLY A 246 -8.78 -5.95 4.76
CA GLY A 246 -7.36 -5.59 4.85
C GLY A 246 -6.39 -6.76 4.78
N TRP A 247 -6.75 -7.93 5.32
CA TRP A 247 -5.82 -9.06 5.47
C TRP A 247 -5.32 -9.68 4.15
N PRO A 248 -6.17 -9.95 3.13
CA PRO A 248 -5.71 -10.54 1.88
C PRO A 248 -4.57 -9.75 1.23
N TRP A 249 -4.67 -8.42 1.24
CA TRP A 249 -3.65 -7.53 0.68
C TRP A 249 -2.34 -7.54 1.49
N LYS A 250 -2.43 -7.49 2.83
CA LYS A 250 -1.25 -7.59 3.71
C LYS A 250 -0.47 -8.88 3.47
N LEU A 251 -1.19 -10.00 3.31
CA LEU A 251 -0.57 -11.31 3.05
C LEU A 251 0.03 -11.41 1.64
N ALA A 252 -0.61 -10.80 0.64
CA ALA A 252 -0.06 -10.73 -0.71
C ALA A 252 1.25 -9.93 -0.77
N ASN A 253 1.33 -8.79 -0.07
CA ASN A 253 2.55 -8.00 0.03
C ASN A 253 3.67 -8.75 0.76
N LEU A 254 3.36 -9.36 1.91
CA LEU A 254 4.32 -10.15 2.67
C LEU A 254 4.92 -11.28 1.82
N LYS A 255 4.06 -12.02 1.09
CA LYS A 255 4.50 -13.05 0.15
C LYS A 255 5.43 -12.47 -0.92
N SER A 256 5.00 -11.38 -1.57
CA SER A 256 5.77 -10.78 -2.67
C SER A 256 7.15 -10.29 -2.21
N GLU A 257 7.24 -9.63 -1.05
CA GLU A 257 8.54 -9.19 -0.50
C GLU A 257 9.46 -10.37 -0.19
N LEU A 258 8.93 -11.44 0.42
CA LEU A 258 9.73 -12.59 0.81
C LEU A 258 10.20 -13.43 -0.38
N GLU A 259 9.48 -13.42 -1.50
CA GLU A 259 9.84 -14.18 -2.70
C GLU A 259 10.76 -13.41 -3.66
N LEU A 260 10.85 -12.09 -3.51
CA LEU A 260 11.73 -11.22 -4.30
C LEU A 260 13.09 -10.94 -3.62
N ALA A 261 13.25 -11.30 -2.33
CA ALA A 261 14.44 -11.10 -1.51
C ALA A 261 15.28 -12.37 -1.32
#